data_AF-A0AAE0K012-F1
#
_entry.id   AF-A0AAE0K012-F1
#
_cell.length_a   1.000
_cell.length_b   1.000
_cell.length_c   1.000
_cell.angle_alpha   90.00
_cell.angle_beta   90.00
_cell.angle_gamma   90.00
#
_symmetry.space_group_name_H-M   'P 1'
#
loop_
_entity.id
_entity.type
_entity.pdbx_description
1 polymer ?
#
loop_
_entity_poly.entity_id
_entity_poly.type
_entity_poly.pdbx_seq_one_letter_code
_entity_poly.pdbx_strand_id
1 'polypeptide(L)'
;MAPLITHLYTADPSAHVFEGRLYIYPSHDRETDIAFNDNGDQYDMADYHVFSTSSLDPSASVVDHGVVLRAEDIPWVSKQLWAPDAAYKDGRYYLYFPARDHAGVFRIGVAIGNSPTGPFAADPDPIPGSYSIDPAAFVDADGEAYLYFGGLWGGQLQCYQGGLGADAFDGGWQGAREPTGPGAVAMGPRVARLAGDMRSFTGEGVREVEILAPETGERLAADDHARRFFEAAWMHRRGDTYYFSYSTGDTHYLCYATGSSPYGPFTYAGRILEPVLGWTTHHSIVEFQGRWWLFHHDCELSGGVNHLRSVKVKEIFYDADGKIVSEKPE
;
A
#
# COMPACT_ATOMS: atom_id res chain seq x y z
N MET A 1 -2.12 20.23 -6.37
CA MET A 1 -2.02 20.56 -4.92
C MET A 1 -0.55 20.66 -4.56
N ALA A 2 -0.19 21.48 -3.57
CA ALA A 2 1.21 21.60 -3.18
C ALA A 2 1.69 20.31 -2.49
N PRO A 3 2.97 19.93 -2.67
CA PRO A 3 3.60 18.90 -1.85
C PRO A 3 3.46 19.21 -0.36
N LEU A 4 3.11 18.19 0.42
CA LEU A 4 2.98 18.28 1.87
C LEU A 4 4.35 18.30 2.56
N ILE A 5 5.33 17.64 1.95
CA ILE A 5 6.72 17.52 2.39
C ILE A 5 7.60 17.96 1.22
N THR A 6 8.52 18.88 1.46
CA THR A 6 9.34 19.52 0.39
C THR A 6 10.84 19.44 0.60
N HIS A 7 11.31 19.13 1.81
CA HIS A 7 12.73 19.01 2.12
C HIS A 7 13.31 17.61 1.84
N LEU A 8 12.44 16.63 1.58
CA LEU A 8 12.77 15.26 1.18
C LEU A 8 11.80 14.79 0.09
N TYR A 9 12.24 13.87 -0.76
CA TYR A 9 11.34 13.16 -1.67
C TYR A 9 10.64 12.03 -0.91
N THR A 10 9.32 11.99 -1.00
CA THR A 10 8.47 11.08 -0.24
C THR A 10 7.41 10.50 -1.15
N ALA A 11 7.12 9.21 -0.96
CA ALA A 11 6.15 8.49 -1.77
C ALA A 11 5.28 7.58 -0.91
N ASP A 12 4.33 6.90 -1.56
CA ASP A 12 3.57 5.79 -0.99
C ASP A 12 3.02 6.09 0.42
N PRO A 13 2.24 7.19 0.61
CA PRO A 13 1.91 7.65 1.94
C PRO A 13 0.84 6.77 2.59
N SER A 14 1.21 6.04 3.63
CA SER A 14 0.26 5.37 4.53
C SER A 14 -0.08 6.28 5.71
N ALA A 15 -1.30 6.83 5.72
CA ALA A 15 -1.74 7.80 6.72
C ALA A 15 -2.66 7.18 7.77
N HIS A 16 -2.35 7.44 9.05
CA HIS A 16 -3.07 6.91 10.21
C HIS A 16 -3.35 7.98 11.24
N VAL A 17 -4.43 7.81 12.02
CA VAL A 17 -4.68 8.64 13.19
C VAL A 17 -4.36 7.84 14.45
N PHE A 18 -3.25 8.18 15.09
CA PHE A 18 -2.85 7.61 16.36
C PHE A 18 -2.83 8.71 17.42
N GLU A 19 -3.31 8.42 18.62
CA GLU A 19 -3.28 9.37 19.75
C GLU A 19 -3.91 10.75 19.41
N GLY A 20 -4.91 10.77 18.51
CA GLY A 20 -5.58 11.98 18.06
C GLY A 20 -4.78 12.84 17.08
N ARG A 21 -3.62 12.37 16.61
CA ARG A 21 -2.76 13.04 15.63
C ARG A 21 -2.64 12.24 14.35
N LEU A 22 -2.51 12.93 13.22
CA LEU A 22 -2.27 12.28 11.94
C LEU A 22 -0.78 11.99 11.77
N TYR A 23 -0.45 10.75 11.47
CA TYR A 23 0.88 10.25 11.15
C TYR A 23 0.91 9.76 9.71
N ILE A 24 2.05 9.91 9.04
CA ILE A 24 2.27 9.48 7.66
C ILE A 24 3.53 8.63 7.65
N TYR A 25 3.41 7.43 7.09
CA TYR A 25 4.48 6.45 6.91
C TYR A 25 4.74 6.31 5.40
N PRO A 26 5.55 7.21 4.80
CA PRO A 26 5.88 7.14 3.38
C PRO A 26 7.14 6.31 3.14
N SER A 27 7.35 5.92 1.88
CA SER A 27 8.70 5.62 1.36
C SER A 27 9.55 6.90 1.34
N HIS A 28 10.86 6.76 1.59
CA HIS A 28 11.84 7.84 1.41
C HIS A 28 12.60 7.63 0.09
N ASP A 29 12.17 8.33 -0.94
CA ASP A 29 12.81 8.34 -2.26
C ASP A 29 14.20 9.00 -2.18
N ARG A 30 15.17 8.46 -2.93
CA ARG A 30 16.53 9.00 -3.00
C ARG A 30 17.01 9.11 -4.44
N GLU A 31 17.87 10.09 -4.70
CA GLU A 31 18.55 10.20 -5.99
C GLU A 31 19.41 8.96 -6.26
N THR A 32 19.33 8.44 -7.48
CA THR A 32 20.11 7.28 -7.93
C THR A 32 20.48 7.41 -9.40
N ASP A 33 21.56 6.75 -9.81
CA ASP A 33 21.98 6.62 -11.21
C ASP A 33 21.41 5.36 -11.90
N ILE A 34 20.64 4.55 -11.17
CA ILE A 34 19.97 3.37 -11.71
C ILE A 34 18.93 3.77 -12.75
N ALA A 35 19.09 3.25 -13.98
CA ALA A 35 18.17 3.53 -15.07
C ALA A 35 16.79 2.88 -14.83
N PHE A 36 15.76 3.54 -15.34
CA PHE A 36 14.39 3.02 -15.32
C PHE A 36 14.29 1.65 -15.97
N ASN A 37 13.66 0.70 -15.27
CA ASN A 37 13.31 -0.60 -15.82
C ASN A 37 12.02 -1.16 -15.19
N ASP A 38 11.47 -2.21 -15.80
CA ASP A 38 10.21 -2.84 -15.37
C ASP A 38 10.34 -3.65 -14.06
N ASN A 39 11.57 -3.88 -13.58
CA ASN A 39 11.81 -4.51 -12.27
C ASN A 39 11.76 -3.49 -11.12
N GLY A 40 11.72 -2.20 -11.44
CA GLY A 40 11.70 -1.12 -10.46
C GLY A 40 13.03 -0.91 -9.74
N ASP A 41 14.17 -1.28 -10.32
CA ASP A 41 15.47 -1.17 -9.63
C ASP A 41 15.81 0.29 -9.24
N GLN A 42 15.28 1.28 -9.97
CA GLN A 42 15.44 2.70 -9.66
C GLN A 42 14.74 3.13 -8.35
N TYR A 43 13.74 2.38 -7.90
CA TYR A 43 13.11 2.59 -6.60
C TYR A 43 13.98 1.91 -5.54
N ASP A 44 15.08 2.57 -5.18
CA ASP A 44 16.16 2.02 -4.35
C ASP A 44 16.18 2.63 -2.93
N MET A 45 15.01 2.90 -2.37
CA MET A 45 14.86 3.44 -1.01
C MET A 45 15.51 2.50 0.03
N ALA A 46 16.07 3.07 1.10
CA ALA A 46 16.90 2.34 2.06
C ALA A 46 16.56 2.63 3.53
N ASP A 47 15.62 3.52 3.78
CA ASP A 47 15.16 3.89 5.12
C ASP A 47 13.72 4.43 5.08
N TYR A 48 13.13 4.58 6.26
CA TYR A 48 11.83 5.24 6.42
C TYR A 48 11.94 6.41 7.39
N HIS A 49 11.26 7.50 7.05
CA HIS A 49 10.92 8.57 7.98
C HIS A 49 9.46 8.44 8.42
N VAL A 50 9.12 9.01 9.58
CA VAL A 50 7.71 9.21 9.99
C VAL A 50 7.42 10.68 10.08
N PHE A 51 6.27 11.08 9.56
CA PHE A 51 5.80 12.46 9.62
C PHE A 51 4.53 12.56 10.46
N SER A 52 4.25 13.73 11.01
CA SER A 52 2.99 13.97 11.70
C SER A 52 2.47 15.40 11.55
N THR A 53 1.16 15.56 11.63
CA THR A 53 0.53 16.88 11.71
C THR A 53 -0.72 16.84 12.60
N SER A 54 -1.05 17.97 13.21
CA SER A 54 -2.31 18.16 13.94
C SER A 54 -3.40 18.82 13.10
N SER A 55 -3.10 19.22 11.88
CA SER A 55 -4.04 19.89 10.96
C SER A 55 -3.64 19.66 9.50
N LEU A 56 -4.63 19.55 8.63
CA LEU A 56 -4.45 19.53 7.17
C LEU A 56 -4.82 20.89 6.53
N ASP A 57 -4.89 21.95 7.34
CA ASP A 57 -4.86 23.32 6.84
C ASP A 57 -3.55 23.55 6.07
N PRO A 58 -3.57 24.16 4.86
CA PRO A 58 -2.36 24.41 4.07
C PRO A 58 -1.27 25.23 4.77
N SER A 59 -1.62 25.98 5.83
CA SER A 59 -0.66 26.74 6.65
C SER A 59 -0.02 25.92 7.77
N ALA A 60 -0.52 24.71 8.05
CA ALA A 60 0.01 23.86 9.09
C ALA A 60 1.33 23.21 8.66
N SER A 61 2.31 23.18 9.56
CA SER A 61 3.58 22.49 9.32
C SER A 61 3.46 21.00 9.59
N VAL A 62 4.03 20.19 8.70
CA VAL A 62 4.30 18.78 8.97
C VAL A 62 5.60 18.65 9.75
N VAL A 63 5.59 17.84 10.80
CA VAL A 63 6.77 17.50 11.60
C VAL A 63 7.39 16.23 11.02
N ASP A 64 8.65 16.29 10.63
CA ASP A 64 9.50 15.14 10.32
C ASP A 64 10.15 14.63 11.62
N HIS A 65 9.94 13.36 11.94
CA HIS A 65 10.50 12.71 13.14
C HIS A 65 11.86 12.05 12.87
N GLY A 66 12.39 12.18 11.66
CA GLY A 66 13.64 11.58 11.23
C GLY A 66 13.50 10.10 10.85
N VAL A 67 14.64 9.49 10.57
CA VAL A 67 14.72 8.06 10.22
C VAL A 67 14.29 7.18 11.38
N VAL A 68 13.32 6.32 11.15
CA VAL A 68 12.75 5.39 12.16
C VAL A 68 13.17 3.93 11.96
N LEU A 69 13.65 3.57 10.76
CA LEU A 69 14.14 2.24 10.39
C LEU A 69 15.06 2.36 9.16
N ARG A 70 16.17 1.61 9.13
CA ARG A 70 17.12 1.54 7.99
C ARG A 70 17.29 0.10 7.53
N ALA A 71 17.59 -0.08 6.24
CA ALA A 71 17.85 -1.40 5.65
C ALA A 71 19.03 -2.12 6.32
N GLU A 72 20.08 -1.38 6.71
CA GLU A 72 21.27 -1.92 7.36
C GLU A 72 21.01 -2.51 8.76
N ASP A 73 19.91 -2.11 9.40
CA ASP A 73 19.50 -2.60 10.72
C ASP A 73 18.69 -3.92 10.62
N ILE A 74 18.42 -4.43 9.42
CA ILE A 74 17.50 -5.55 9.18
C ILE A 74 18.26 -6.73 8.54
N PRO A 75 18.56 -7.81 9.30
CA PRO A 75 19.48 -8.85 8.85
C PRO A 75 19.12 -9.54 7.52
N TRP A 76 17.83 -9.75 7.28
CA TRP A 76 17.35 -10.47 6.10
C TRP A 76 17.25 -9.61 4.84
N VAL A 77 17.30 -8.27 4.96
CA VAL A 77 17.12 -7.32 3.86
C VAL A 77 18.43 -7.17 3.08
N SER A 78 18.31 -7.19 1.75
CA SER A 78 19.43 -6.89 0.84
C SER A 78 19.34 -5.49 0.24
N LYS A 79 18.13 -5.05 -0.16
CA LYS A 79 17.87 -3.72 -0.75
C LYS A 79 16.37 -3.40 -0.82
N GLN A 80 16.05 -2.16 -1.22
CA GLN A 80 14.73 -1.69 -1.64
C GLN A 80 13.64 -1.77 -0.57
N LEU A 81 13.70 -0.87 0.41
CA LEU A 81 12.62 -0.63 1.38
C LEU A 81 11.45 0.11 0.69
N TRP A 82 10.48 -0.65 0.14
CA TRP A 82 9.33 -0.11 -0.60
C TRP A 82 8.18 0.33 0.31
N ALA A 83 6.99 0.62 -0.23
CA ALA A 83 5.86 1.22 0.49
C ALA A 83 5.56 0.55 1.84
N PRO A 84 5.73 1.24 2.98
CA PRO A 84 5.43 0.69 4.29
C PRO A 84 3.99 0.98 4.72
N ASP A 85 3.55 0.31 5.78
CA ASP A 85 2.35 0.69 6.51
C ASP A 85 2.49 0.43 8.01
N ALA A 86 1.66 1.07 8.83
CA ALA A 86 1.69 0.95 10.28
C ALA A 86 0.36 0.47 10.86
N ALA A 87 0.42 -0.21 12.00
CA ALA A 87 -0.73 -0.52 12.83
C ALA A 87 -0.45 -0.27 14.30
N TYR A 88 -1.52 0.00 15.06
CA TYR A 88 -1.48 0.05 16.51
C TYR A 88 -2.36 -1.07 17.08
N LYS A 89 -1.80 -1.87 17.99
CA LYS A 89 -2.55 -2.88 18.75
C LYS A 89 -1.87 -3.15 20.09
N ASP A 90 -2.66 -3.33 21.14
CA ASP A 90 -2.20 -3.74 22.47
C ASP A 90 -1.03 -2.92 23.04
N GLY A 91 -1.04 -1.60 22.81
CA GLY A 91 -0.04 -0.68 23.34
C GLY A 91 1.27 -0.64 22.56
N ARG A 92 1.32 -1.26 21.38
CA ARG A 92 2.50 -1.28 20.51
C ARG A 92 2.17 -0.77 19.12
N TYR A 93 3.19 -0.25 18.45
CA TYR A 93 3.15 0.16 17.06
C TYR A 93 3.94 -0.83 16.22
N TYR A 94 3.40 -1.22 15.08
CA TYR A 94 3.97 -2.19 14.17
C TYR A 94 4.13 -1.53 12.81
N LEU A 95 5.36 -1.44 12.31
CA LEU A 95 5.67 -0.99 10.96
C LEU A 95 5.88 -2.22 10.09
N TYR A 96 4.98 -2.44 9.14
CA TYR A 96 5.10 -3.44 8.10
C TYR A 96 5.82 -2.85 6.91
N PHE A 97 6.77 -3.58 6.34
CA PHE A 97 7.58 -3.09 5.25
C PHE A 97 7.96 -4.20 4.26
N PRO A 98 7.88 -3.94 2.95
CA PRO A 98 8.35 -4.85 1.94
C PRO A 98 9.81 -4.56 1.56
N ALA A 99 10.60 -5.62 1.40
CA ALA A 99 11.98 -5.51 0.95
C ALA A 99 12.47 -6.79 0.28
N ARG A 100 13.52 -6.69 -0.54
CA ARG A 100 14.13 -7.88 -1.13
C ARG A 100 15.03 -8.57 -0.12
N ASP A 101 14.90 -9.89 -0.03
CA ASP A 101 15.85 -10.75 0.68
C ASP A 101 17.17 -10.92 -0.11
N HIS A 102 18.14 -11.62 0.47
CA HIS A 102 19.44 -11.90 -0.18
C HIS A 102 19.34 -12.84 -1.40
N ALA A 103 18.19 -13.45 -1.65
CA ALA A 103 17.90 -14.20 -2.88
C ALA A 103 17.23 -13.31 -3.96
N GLY A 104 17.03 -12.02 -3.67
CA GLY A 104 16.39 -11.07 -4.58
C GLY A 104 14.86 -11.18 -4.61
N VAL A 105 14.26 -11.88 -3.65
CA VAL A 105 12.81 -12.09 -3.59
C VAL A 105 12.19 -11.14 -2.56
N PHE A 106 11.11 -10.48 -2.94
CA PHE A 106 10.36 -9.62 -2.03
C PHE A 106 9.66 -10.44 -0.94
N ARG A 107 9.85 -9.97 0.30
CA ARG A 107 9.20 -10.43 1.52
C ARG A 107 8.66 -9.22 2.28
N ILE A 108 7.78 -9.47 3.25
CA ILE A 108 7.26 -8.44 4.15
C ILE A 108 7.81 -8.70 5.55
N GLY A 109 8.46 -7.70 6.12
CA GLY A 109 8.89 -7.70 7.53
C GLY A 109 7.93 -6.93 8.42
N VAL A 110 8.20 -7.02 9.71
CA VAL A 110 7.56 -6.21 10.75
C VAL A 110 8.63 -5.66 11.69
N ALA A 111 8.47 -4.39 12.08
CA ALA A 111 9.29 -3.74 13.08
C ALA A 111 8.42 -3.14 14.18
N ILE A 112 8.82 -3.27 15.44
CA ILE A 112 8.00 -2.93 16.60
C ILE A 112 8.54 -1.68 17.30
N GLY A 113 7.64 -0.76 17.66
CA GLY A 113 7.92 0.47 18.38
C GLY A 113 6.99 0.68 19.58
N ASN A 114 7.40 1.55 20.50
CA ASN A 114 6.57 2.01 21.64
C ASN A 114 5.90 3.37 21.39
N SER A 115 6.15 3.96 20.22
CA SER A 115 5.68 5.28 19.82
C SER A 115 5.31 5.23 18.34
N PRO A 116 4.31 6.01 17.89
CA PRO A 116 3.98 6.07 16.46
C PRO A 116 5.15 6.56 15.60
N THR A 117 6.14 7.24 16.20
CA THR A 117 7.31 7.80 15.52
C THR A 117 8.57 6.96 15.69
N GLY A 118 8.45 5.73 16.21
CA GLY A 118 9.58 4.84 16.41
C GLY A 118 10.57 5.32 17.50
N PRO A 119 11.88 4.97 17.39
CA PRO A 119 12.43 4.07 16.37
C PRO A 119 11.77 2.68 16.44
N PHE A 120 11.74 1.98 15.31
CA PHE A 120 11.20 0.63 15.23
C PHE A 120 12.34 -0.40 15.24
N ALA A 121 12.18 -1.48 16.01
CA ALA A 121 13.10 -2.60 16.00
C ALA A 121 12.54 -3.71 15.10
N ALA A 122 13.20 -3.98 13.98
CA ALA A 122 12.81 -5.02 13.05
C ALA A 122 13.01 -6.42 13.61
N ASP A 123 12.09 -7.31 13.24
CA ASP A 123 12.31 -8.74 13.43
C ASP A 123 13.47 -9.23 12.55
N PRO A 124 14.23 -10.23 13.03
CA PRO A 124 15.41 -10.74 12.32
C PRO A 124 15.06 -11.51 11.04
N ASP A 125 13.81 -11.93 10.90
CA ASP A 125 13.27 -12.69 9.78
C ASP A 125 12.00 -12.00 9.24
N PRO A 126 11.66 -12.17 7.95
CA PRO A 126 10.38 -11.69 7.42
C PRO A 126 9.21 -12.47 8.03
N ILE A 127 8.00 -11.94 7.89
CA ILE A 127 6.76 -12.60 8.32
C ILE A 127 6.66 -13.95 7.60
N PRO A 128 6.56 -15.08 8.33
CA PRO A 128 6.45 -16.40 7.71
C PRO A 128 5.26 -16.49 6.76
N GLY A 129 5.51 -16.93 5.53
CA GLY A 129 4.49 -17.03 4.47
C GLY A 129 4.20 -15.72 3.74
N SER A 130 4.88 -14.62 4.07
CA SER A 130 4.79 -13.38 3.30
C SER A 130 5.60 -13.42 2.01
N TYR A 131 5.17 -12.63 1.05
CA TYR A 131 5.82 -12.45 -0.23
C TYR A 131 5.31 -11.17 -0.89
N SER A 132 5.94 -10.77 -2.00
CA SER A 132 5.57 -9.57 -2.74
C SER A 132 5.67 -8.31 -1.86
N ILE A 133 4.93 -7.26 -2.19
CA ILE A 133 5.14 -5.89 -1.70
C ILE A 133 3.87 -5.27 -1.09
N ASP A 134 3.94 -3.97 -0.78
CA ASP A 134 2.82 -3.10 -0.46
C ASP A 134 1.87 -3.62 0.63
N PRO A 135 2.39 -3.92 1.84
CA PRO A 135 1.56 -4.24 2.99
C PRO A 135 0.64 -3.06 3.34
N ALA A 136 -0.64 -3.34 3.58
CA ALA A 136 -1.57 -2.46 4.27
C ALA A 136 -2.22 -3.20 5.44
N ALA A 137 -1.97 -2.71 6.64
CA ALA A 137 -2.45 -3.26 7.88
C ALA A 137 -3.76 -2.59 8.29
N PHE A 138 -4.81 -3.41 8.41
CA PHE A 138 -6.14 -2.97 8.80
C PHE A 138 -6.53 -3.65 10.11
N VAL A 139 -6.70 -2.85 11.17
CA VAL A 139 -7.28 -3.30 12.43
C VAL A 139 -8.77 -2.96 12.41
N ASP A 140 -9.61 -3.99 12.38
CA ASP A 140 -11.06 -3.84 12.28
C ASP A 140 -11.68 -3.47 13.63
N ALA A 141 -12.95 -3.06 13.60
CA ALA A 141 -13.70 -2.64 14.78
C ALA A 141 -13.94 -3.77 15.79
N ASP A 142 -13.79 -5.04 15.39
CA ASP A 142 -13.87 -6.19 16.29
C ASP A 142 -12.51 -6.53 16.95
N GLY A 143 -11.43 -5.82 16.60
CA GLY A 143 -10.08 -6.03 17.12
C GLY A 143 -9.25 -7.07 16.37
N GLU A 144 -9.83 -7.73 15.36
CA GLU A 144 -9.08 -8.56 14.42
C GLU A 144 -8.24 -7.67 13.50
N ALA A 145 -7.10 -8.20 13.04
CA ALA A 145 -6.18 -7.46 12.20
C ALA A 145 -5.86 -8.25 10.94
N TYR A 146 -5.77 -7.54 9.82
CA TYR A 146 -5.56 -8.09 8.50
C TYR A 146 -4.41 -7.38 7.82
N LEU A 147 -3.57 -8.12 7.12
CA LEU A 147 -2.55 -7.58 6.25
C LEU A 147 -2.96 -7.85 4.80
N TYR A 148 -3.26 -6.79 4.07
CA TYR A 148 -3.41 -6.81 2.62
C TYR A 148 -2.05 -6.59 1.99
N PHE A 149 -1.74 -7.26 0.89
CA PHE A 149 -0.45 -7.08 0.22
C PHE A 149 -0.47 -7.57 -1.22
N GLY A 150 0.56 -7.22 -1.98
CA GLY A 150 0.79 -7.69 -3.33
C GLY A 150 1.07 -6.56 -4.31
N GLY A 151 1.95 -6.83 -5.27
CA GLY A 151 2.20 -5.95 -6.39
C GLY A 151 2.66 -6.74 -7.61
N LEU A 152 2.08 -6.46 -8.77
CA LEU A 152 2.43 -7.08 -10.03
C LEU A 152 3.78 -6.53 -10.53
N TRP A 153 4.30 -7.15 -11.60
CA TRP A 153 5.55 -6.76 -12.25
C TRP A 153 6.74 -6.76 -11.29
N GLY A 154 7.33 -5.59 -11.01
CA GLY A 154 8.46 -5.43 -10.09
C GLY A 154 8.19 -5.97 -8.69
N GLY A 155 6.92 -5.96 -8.25
CA GLY A 155 6.46 -6.49 -6.96
C GLY A 155 6.37 -8.03 -6.89
N GLN A 156 6.59 -8.74 -7.99
CA GLN A 156 6.71 -10.19 -8.08
C GLN A 156 5.48 -11.02 -7.70
N LEU A 157 4.28 -10.44 -7.53
CA LEU A 157 3.08 -11.21 -7.18
C LEU A 157 2.78 -12.31 -8.21
N GLN A 158 3.00 -12.03 -9.50
CA GLN A 158 2.86 -12.98 -10.60
C GLN A 158 3.86 -14.15 -10.55
N CYS A 159 4.90 -14.09 -9.69
CA CYS A 159 5.80 -15.22 -9.47
C CYS A 159 5.22 -16.30 -8.56
N TYR A 160 3.99 -16.12 -8.07
CA TYR A 160 3.28 -17.03 -7.16
C TYR A 160 2.01 -17.58 -7.85
N GLN A 161 2.20 -18.31 -8.95
CA GLN A 161 1.12 -18.87 -9.79
C GLN A 161 0.48 -20.16 -9.24
N GLY A 162 1.12 -20.82 -8.26
CA GLY A 162 0.72 -22.16 -7.79
C GLY A 162 -0.67 -22.24 -7.12
N GLY A 163 -1.34 -21.12 -6.90
CA GLY A 163 -2.54 -21.04 -6.07
C GLY A 163 -2.22 -21.09 -4.58
N LEU A 164 -3.22 -20.82 -3.75
CA LEU A 164 -3.09 -20.73 -2.29
C LEU A 164 -2.49 -22.02 -1.71
N GLY A 165 -1.31 -21.93 -1.09
CA GLY A 165 -0.65 -23.06 -0.41
C GLY A 165 0.31 -23.89 -1.27
N ALA A 166 0.60 -23.47 -2.50
CA ALA A 166 1.67 -24.03 -3.34
C ALA A 166 2.71 -22.96 -3.74
N ASP A 167 3.01 -22.06 -2.79
CA ASP A 167 3.81 -20.82 -2.91
C ASP A 167 5.31 -21.05 -3.17
N ALA A 168 5.65 -21.81 -4.21
CA ALA A 168 7.00 -21.79 -4.74
C ALA A 168 7.15 -20.55 -5.63
N PHE A 169 8.04 -19.65 -5.23
CA PHE A 169 8.46 -18.55 -6.09
C PHE A 169 9.02 -19.11 -7.40
N ASP A 170 8.41 -18.74 -8.52
CA ASP A 170 8.90 -19.07 -9.86
C ASP A 170 9.46 -17.82 -10.55
N GLY A 171 10.79 -17.73 -10.57
CA GLY A 171 11.51 -16.63 -11.23
C GLY A 171 11.24 -16.52 -12.74
N GLY A 172 10.67 -17.55 -13.37
CA GLY A 172 10.23 -17.52 -14.77
C GLY A 172 9.13 -16.50 -15.05
N TRP A 173 8.46 -15.96 -14.02
CA TRP A 173 7.40 -14.97 -14.14
C TRP A 173 7.82 -13.55 -13.75
N GLN A 174 9.12 -13.30 -13.51
CA GLN A 174 9.60 -11.94 -13.20
C GLN A 174 9.39 -10.96 -14.36
N GLY A 175 9.25 -9.68 -14.01
CA GLY A 175 8.94 -8.58 -14.94
C GLY A 175 7.46 -8.52 -15.32
N ALA A 176 7.15 -7.86 -16.42
CA ALA A 176 5.78 -7.67 -16.93
C ALA A 176 5.19 -8.96 -17.54
N ARG A 177 4.99 -10.00 -16.72
CA ARG A 177 4.49 -11.32 -17.12
C ARG A 177 3.23 -11.72 -16.34
N GLU A 178 2.40 -10.77 -15.95
CA GLU A 178 1.10 -11.10 -15.36
C GLU A 178 0.22 -11.93 -16.33
N PRO A 179 -0.77 -12.70 -15.84
CA PRO A 179 -1.73 -13.38 -16.70
C PRO A 179 -2.36 -12.40 -17.71
N THR A 180 -2.56 -12.85 -18.94
CA THR A 180 -3.16 -12.05 -20.02
C THR A 180 -3.85 -12.95 -21.03
N GLY A 181 -4.77 -12.39 -21.81
CA GLY A 181 -5.44 -13.02 -22.94
C GLY A 181 -6.89 -13.41 -22.66
N PRO A 182 -7.62 -13.83 -23.73
CA PRO A 182 -9.05 -14.11 -23.64
C PRO A 182 -9.39 -15.17 -22.58
N GLY A 183 -10.26 -14.80 -21.64
CA GLY A 183 -10.69 -15.67 -20.53
C GLY A 183 -9.72 -15.76 -19.36
N ALA A 184 -8.56 -15.08 -19.43
CA ALA A 184 -7.67 -14.95 -18.29
C ALA A 184 -8.31 -14.03 -17.23
N VAL A 185 -8.22 -14.46 -15.96
CA VAL A 185 -8.72 -13.70 -14.81
C VAL A 185 -7.57 -12.94 -14.18
N ALA A 186 -7.81 -11.69 -13.77
CA ALA A 186 -6.81 -10.87 -13.11
C ALA A 186 -6.37 -11.51 -11.79
N MET A 187 -5.07 -11.38 -11.49
CA MET A 187 -4.55 -11.68 -10.16
C MET A 187 -5.05 -10.62 -9.18
N GLY A 188 -5.61 -11.08 -8.07
CA GLY A 188 -6.01 -10.21 -6.98
C GLY A 188 -4.86 -9.95 -6.00
N PRO A 189 -5.01 -8.97 -5.11
CA PRO A 189 -4.14 -8.84 -3.95
C PRO A 189 -4.25 -10.06 -3.03
N ARG A 190 -3.41 -10.09 -2.01
CA ARG A 190 -3.47 -11.06 -0.92
C ARG A 190 -4.03 -10.41 0.32
N VAL A 191 -4.68 -11.22 1.15
CA VAL A 191 -5.09 -10.85 2.50
C VAL A 191 -4.79 -12.02 3.43
N ALA A 192 -4.22 -11.72 4.59
CA ALA A 192 -4.01 -12.69 5.65
C ALA A 192 -4.41 -12.08 6.99
N ARG A 193 -5.12 -12.83 7.81
CA ARG A 193 -5.39 -12.41 9.19
C ARG A 193 -4.12 -12.56 10.01
N LEU A 194 -3.75 -11.49 10.70
CA LEU A 194 -2.61 -11.42 11.60
C LEU A 194 -2.95 -12.14 12.92
N ALA A 195 -1.98 -12.88 13.45
CA ALA A 195 -2.09 -13.45 14.78
C ALA A 195 -2.10 -12.34 15.86
N GLY A 196 -2.46 -12.70 17.09
CA GLY A 196 -2.53 -11.74 18.19
C GLY A 196 -1.21 -11.03 18.50
N ASP A 197 -0.06 -11.59 18.10
CA ASP A 197 1.25 -10.97 18.24
C ASP A 197 1.56 -9.90 17.18
N MET A 198 0.72 -9.79 16.13
CA MET A 198 0.86 -8.91 14.96
C MET A 198 2.12 -9.17 14.13
N ARG A 199 2.80 -10.31 14.33
CA ARG A 199 4.10 -10.65 13.72
C ARG A 199 4.05 -11.89 12.84
N SER A 200 2.93 -12.58 12.83
CA SER A 200 2.71 -13.78 12.03
C SER A 200 1.28 -13.82 11.48
N PHE A 201 1.06 -14.63 10.45
CA PHE A 201 -0.29 -14.94 9.99
C PHE A 201 -0.91 -16.04 10.86
N THR A 202 -2.23 -15.98 11.03
CA THR A 202 -2.98 -17.07 11.65
C THR A 202 -2.93 -18.35 10.80
N GLY A 203 -3.33 -19.49 11.38
CA GLY A 203 -3.44 -20.76 10.66
C GLY A 203 -4.47 -20.80 9.53
N GLU A 204 -5.22 -19.71 9.30
CA GLU A 204 -6.10 -19.57 8.12
C GLU A 204 -5.33 -19.39 6.81
N GLY A 205 -4.06 -19.02 6.89
CA GLY A 205 -3.21 -18.79 5.73
C GLY A 205 -3.56 -17.52 4.95
N VAL A 206 -2.83 -17.34 3.86
CA VAL A 206 -3.02 -16.24 2.90
C VAL A 206 -4.19 -16.59 1.98
N ARG A 207 -5.01 -15.59 1.63
CA ARG A 207 -6.12 -15.69 0.65
C ARG A 207 -5.94 -14.67 -0.46
N GLU A 208 -6.44 -15.00 -1.65
CA GLU A 208 -6.56 -14.03 -2.73
C GLU A 208 -7.84 -13.21 -2.53
N VAL A 209 -7.71 -11.89 -2.68
CA VAL A 209 -8.86 -10.97 -2.67
C VAL A 209 -9.45 -10.92 -4.07
N GLU A 210 -10.73 -11.28 -4.19
CA GLU A 210 -11.45 -11.23 -5.46
C GLU A 210 -12.09 -9.87 -5.68
N ILE A 211 -11.86 -9.28 -6.86
CA ILE A 211 -12.51 -8.04 -7.30
C ILE A 211 -13.45 -8.37 -8.45
N LEU A 212 -14.72 -8.04 -8.30
CA LEU A 212 -15.80 -8.39 -9.21
C LEU A 212 -16.20 -7.21 -10.09
N ALA A 213 -16.50 -7.49 -11.36
CA ALA A 213 -17.13 -6.55 -12.28
C ALA A 213 -18.61 -6.37 -11.88
N PRO A 214 -19.11 -5.15 -11.62
CA PRO A 214 -20.49 -4.94 -11.19
C PRO A 214 -21.52 -5.37 -12.24
N GLU A 215 -21.16 -5.32 -13.52
CA GLU A 215 -22.03 -5.67 -14.63
C GLU A 215 -22.25 -7.18 -14.82
N THR A 216 -21.30 -8.02 -14.38
CA THR A 216 -21.38 -9.49 -14.54
C THR A 216 -21.44 -10.24 -13.22
N GLY A 217 -20.92 -9.66 -12.13
CA GLY A 217 -20.67 -10.37 -10.87
C GLY A 217 -19.48 -11.34 -10.92
N GLU A 218 -18.73 -11.36 -12.01
CA GLU A 218 -17.55 -12.22 -12.19
C GLU A 218 -16.26 -11.46 -11.84
N ARG A 219 -15.17 -12.20 -11.57
CA ARG A 219 -13.85 -11.60 -11.34
C ARG A 219 -13.41 -10.77 -12.55
N LEU A 220 -12.74 -9.65 -12.31
CA LEU A 220 -12.19 -8.82 -13.38
C LEU A 220 -11.26 -9.64 -14.29
N ALA A 221 -11.39 -9.41 -15.60
CA ALA A 221 -10.52 -10.02 -16.59
C ALA A 221 -9.09 -9.47 -16.48
N ALA A 222 -8.09 -10.30 -16.80
CA ALA A 222 -6.69 -9.90 -16.71
C ALA A 222 -6.34 -8.74 -17.66
N ASP A 223 -6.97 -8.72 -18.84
CA ASP A 223 -6.79 -7.66 -19.85
C ASP A 223 -7.58 -6.37 -19.51
N ASP A 224 -8.33 -6.33 -18.40
CA ASP A 224 -9.07 -5.15 -17.96
C ASP A 224 -8.17 -4.20 -17.13
N HIS A 225 -7.10 -3.72 -17.74
CA HIS A 225 -6.06 -2.93 -17.10
C HIS A 225 -6.58 -1.63 -16.46
N ALA A 226 -7.72 -1.12 -16.91
CA ALA A 226 -8.34 0.07 -16.35
C ALA A 226 -9.00 -0.16 -14.98
N ARG A 227 -9.24 -1.42 -14.60
CA ARG A 227 -9.93 -1.79 -13.35
C ARG A 227 -9.20 -2.83 -12.53
N ARG A 228 -8.40 -3.72 -13.13
CA ARG A 228 -7.73 -4.80 -12.39
C ARG A 228 -6.72 -4.25 -11.38
N PHE A 229 -6.48 -5.02 -10.34
CA PHE A 229 -5.44 -4.75 -9.36
C PHE A 229 -4.06 -4.71 -10.03
N PHE A 230 -3.18 -3.85 -9.52
CA PHE A 230 -1.76 -3.87 -9.83
C PHE A 230 -0.92 -3.85 -8.55
N GLU A 231 -1.07 -2.83 -7.71
CA GLU A 231 -0.33 -2.64 -6.45
C GLU A 231 -1.10 -1.68 -5.49
N ALA A 232 -0.46 -1.23 -4.40
CA ALA A 232 -0.99 -0.20 -3.49
C ALA A 232 -2.35 -0.55 -2.85
N ALA A 233 -2.50 -1.79 -2.38
CA ALA A 233 -3.71 -2.20 -1.66
C ALA A 233 -3.93 -1.34 -0.41
N TRP A 234 -5.14 -0.83 -0.22
CA TRP A 234 -5.53 -0.08 0.98
C TRP A 234 -6.95 -0.42 1.39
N MET A 235 -7.15 -0.65 2.69
CA MET A 235 -8.44 -0.97 3.29
C MET A 235 -8.89 0.13 4.25
N HIS A 236 -10.12 0.61 4.11
CA HIS A 236 -10.80 1.36 5.16
C HIS A 236 -12.25 0.93 5.27
N ARG A 237 -12.86 1.18 6.43
CA ARG A 237 -14.25 0.83 6.72
C ARG A 237 -15.05 2.09 7.00
N ARG A 238 -16.26 2.17 6.45
CA ARG A 238 -17.25 3.22 6.79
C ARG A 238 -18.61 2.58 7.05
N GLY A 239 -19.07 2.63 8.30
CA GLY A 239 -20.23 1.88 8.74
C GLY A 239 -19.98 0.37 8.62
N ASP A 240 -20.85 -0.35 7.92
CA ASP A 240 -20.72 -1.79 7.68
C ASP A 240 -20.08 -2.12 6.32
N THR A 241 -19.63 -1.10 5.59
CA THR A 241 -19.03 -1.27 4.26
C THR A 241 -17.50 -1.20 4.35
N TYR A 242 -16.85 -2.20 3.77
CA TYR A 242 -15.40 -2.23 3.54
C TYR A 242 -15.10 -1.66 2.17
N TYR A 243 -14.14 -0.74 2.11
CA TYR A 243 -13.68 -0.09 0.91
C TYR A 243 -12.25 -0.53 0.63
N PHE A 244 -12.11 -1.39 -0.38
CA PHE A 244 -10.82 -1.85 -0.87
C PHE A 244 -10.39 -0.98 -2.04
N SER A 245 -9.26 -0.29 -1.91
CA SER A 245 -8.74 0.63 -2.92
C SER A 245 -7.32 0.26 -3.33
N TYR A 246 -6.95 0.58 -4.56
CA TYR A 246 -5.70 0.09 -5.15
C TYR A 246 -5.28 0.89 -6.38
N SER A 247 -4.01 0.75 -6.77
CA SER A 247 -3.46 1.25 -8.02
C SER A 247 -3.68 0.27 -9.16
N THR A 248 -3.89 0.78 -10.37
CA THR A 248 -4.00 -0.01 -11.60
C THR A 248 -2.71 -0.06 -12.41
N GLY A 249 -1.61 0.53 -11.92
CA GLY A 249 -0.28 0.43 -12.52
C GLY A 249 -0.17 1.14 -13.86
N ASP A 250 -0.13 0.37 -14.96
CA ASP A 250 0.12 0.86 -16.32
C ASP A 250 -0.98 1.77 -16.89
N THR A 251 -2.13 1.85 -16.22
CA THR A 251 -3.20 2.81 -16.54
C THR A 251 -3.27 3.99 -15.55
N HIS A 252 -2.45 3.98 -14.50
CA HIS A 252 -2.21 5.09 -13.57
C HIS A 252 -3.43 5.59 -12.78
N TYR A 253 -4.48 4.76 -12.63
CA TYR A 253 -5.65 5.12 -11.82
C TYR A 253 -5.48 4.64 -10.38
N LEU A 254 -6.10 5.37 -9.46
CA LEU A 254 -6.52 4.78 -8.19
C LEU A 254 -7.99 4.40 -8.30
N CYS A 255 -8.27 3.13 -8.03
CA CYS A 255 -9.60 2.54 -8.10
C CYS A 255 -10.05 2.06 -6.72
N TYR A 256 -11.34 1.80 -6.59
CA TYR A 256 -11.88 1.15 -5.41
C TYR A 256 -13.03 0.19 -5.73
N ALA A 257 -13.22 -0.74 -4.80
CA ALA A 257 -14.25 -1.73 -4.76
C ALA A 257 -14.84 -1.79 -3.33
N THR A 258 -16.06 -2.30 -3.20
CA THR A 258 -16.77 -2.35 -1.91
C THR A 258 -17.23 -3.76 -1.57
N GLY A 259 -17.27 -4.09 -0.29
CA GLY A 259 -17.67 -5.41 0.21
C GLY A 259 -18.22 -5.33 1.64
N SER A 260 -18.70 -6.47 2.15
CA SER A 260 -19.29 -6.60 3.50
C SER A 260 -18.42 -7.42 4.46
N SER A 261 -17.20 -7.78 4.04
CA SER A 261 -16.24 -8.59 4.79
C SER A 261 -14.83 -8.08 4.50
N PRO A 262 -13.90 -8.14 5.46
CA PRO A 262 -12.49 -7.84 5.21
C PRO A 262 -11.88 -8.78 4.16
N TYR A 263 -12.44 -9.99 3.98
CA TYR A 263 -11.97 -10.94 2.97
C TYR A 263 -12.56 -10.73 1.57
N GLY A 264 -13.53 -9.83 1.41
CA GLY A 264 -14.32 -9.71 0.18
C GLY A 264 -15.31 -10.87 -0.04
N PRO A 265 -15.71 -11.17 -1.29
CA PRO A 265 -15.26 -10.48 -2.51
C PRO A 265 -15.67 -9.00 -2.51
N PHE A 266 -14.95 -8.18 -3.28
CA PHE A 266 -15.25 -6.76 -3.44
C PHE A 266 -15.77 -6.46 -4.84
N THR A 267 -16.87 -5.72 -4.95
CA THR A 267 -17.41 -5.29 -6.25
C THR A 267 -16.84 -3.93 -6.63
N TYR A 268 -16.22 -3.83 -7.81
CA TYR A 268 -15.64 -2.59 -8.33
C TYR A 268 -16.68 -1.45 -8.34
N ALA A 269 -16.29 -0.29 -7.81
CA ALA A 269 -17.19 0.83 -7.54
C ALA A 269 -16.79 2.12 -8.27
N GLY A 270 -15.53 2.28 -8.67
CA GLY A 270 -15.10 3.40 -9.51
C GLY A 270 -13.65 3.82 -9.33
N ARG A 271 -13.34 5.00 -9.85
CA ARG A 271 -12.03 5.66 -9.73
C ARG A 271 -12.07 6.70 -8.62
N ILE A 272 -10.97 6.80 -7.88
CA ILE A 272 -10.73 7.79 -6.82
C ILE A 272 -9.84 8.92 -7.36
N LEU A 273 -8.83 8.57 -8.16
CA LEU A 273 -7.83 9.52 -8.67
C LEU A 273 -7.47 9.18 -10.12
N GLU A 274 -7.43 10.23 -10.94
CA GLU A 274 -6.95 10.22 -12.32
C GLU A 274 -5.40 10.25 -12.37
N PRO A 275 -4.77 9.95 -13.52
CA PRO A 275 -3.31 9.91 -13.63
C PRO A 275 -2.63 11.20 -13.15
N VAL A 276 -1.54 11.02 -12.41
CA VAL A 276 -0.69 12.10 -11.88
C VAL A 276 0.59 12.24 -12.71
N LEU A 277 1.39 13.28 -12.44
CA LEU A 277 2.72 13.37 -13.04
C LEU A 277 3.65 12.31 -12.45
N GLY A 278 4.26 11.48 -13.29
CA GLY A 278 5.05 10.32 -12.90
C GLY A 278 4.37 9.01 -13.28
N TRP A 279 5.11 7.90 -13.28
CA TRP A 279 4.57 6.60 -13.65
C TRP A 279 3.73 5.95 -12.54
N THR A 280 4.18 6.04 -11.28
CA THR A 280 3.46 5.43 -10.15
C THR A 280 2.34 6.31 -9.64
N THR A 281 1.30 5.66 -9.12
CA THR A 281 0.30 6.27 -8.23
C THR A 281 0.08 5.31 -7.07
N HIS A 282 0.10 5.82 -5.84
CA HIS A 282 -0.05 5.06 -4.60
C HIS A 282 -0.78 5.95 -3.59
N HIS A 283 -1.56 5.37 -2.68
CA HIS A 283 -2.36 6.14 -1.74
C HIS A 283 -2.65 5.48 -0.41
N SER A 284 -3.24 6.28 0.46
CA SER A 284 -4.06 5.83 1.59
C SER A 284 -5.27 6.73 1.76
N ILE A 285 -6.29 6.23 2.46
CA ILE A 285 -7.50 6.95 2.82
C ILE A 285 -7.70 6.89 4.32
N VAL A 286 -7.85 8.06 4.94
CA VAL A 286 -8.02 8.17 6.40
C VAL A 286 -9.07 9.20 6.77
N GLU A 287 -9.86 8.91 7.80
CA GLU A 287 -10.71 9.90 8.45
C GLU A 287 -9.89 10.68 9.49
N PHE A 288 -9.88 12.01 9.38
CA PHE A 288 -9.23 12.89 10.34
C PHE A 288 -10.09 14.12 10.61
N GLN A 289 -10.41 14.35 11.87
CA GLN A 289 -11.25 15.47 12.34
C GLN A 289 -12.63 15.52 11.64
N GLY A 290 -13.25 14.35 11.43
CA GLY A 290 -14.58 14.21 10.82
C GLY A 290 -14.61 14.46 9.31
N ARG A 291 -13.45 14.45 8.65
CA ARG A 291 -13.27 14.63 7.21
C ARG A 291 -12.44 13.48 6.65
N TRP A 292 -12.66 13.14 5.39
CA TRP A 292 -11.97 12.03 4.73
C TRP A 292 -10.92 12.55 3.77
N TRP A 293 -9.74 11.95 3.83
CA TRP A 293 -8.56 12.46 3.13
C TRP A 293 -7.90 11.35 2.33
N LEU A 294 -7.62 11.65 1.06
CA LEU A 294 -6.79 10.85 0.18
C LEU A 294 -5.36 11.40 0.20
N PHE A 295 -4.46 10.65 0.82
CA PHE A 295 -3.03 10.87 0.66
C PHE A 295 -2.55 10.14 -0.58
N HIS A 296 -1.72 10.78 -1.39
CA HIS A 296 -1.13 10.23 -2.61
C HIS A 296 0.22 10.89 -2.87
N HIS A 297 0.89 10.57 -3.98
CA HIS A 297 2.09 11.28 -4.40
C HIS A 297 2.04 11.67 -5.87
N ASP A 298 2.93 12.55 -6.29
CA ASP A 298 3.30 12.74 -7.70
C ASP A 298 4.75 13.22 -7.84
N CYS A 299 5.19 13.47 -9.07
CA CYS A 299 6.54 13.92 -9.39
C CYS A 299 6.64 15.42 -9.73
N GLU A 300 5.68 16.27 -9.29
CA GLU A 300 5.75 17.71 -9.58
C GLU A 300 6.99 18.36 -8.95
N LEU A 301 7.34 17.98 -7.71
CA LEU A 301 8.49 18.56 -6.99
C LEU A 301 9.82 18.28 -7.71
N SER A 302 9.97 17.12 -8.33
CA SER A 302 11.18 16.71 -9.05
C SER A 302 11.19 17.11 -10.53
N GLY A 303 10.11 17.71 -11.04
CA GLY A 303 9.98 18.01 -12.46
C GLY A 303 9.74 16.77 -13.34
N GLY A 304 9.15 15.70 -12.79
CA GLY A 304 8.74 14.51 -13.53
C GLY A 304 9.70 13.32 -13.44
N VAL A 305 10.63 13.29 -12.47
CA VAL A 305 11.52 12.14 -12.26
C VAL A 305 10.76 11.05 -11.49
N ASN A 306 10.46 9.93 -12.15
CA ASN A 306 9.57 8.87 -11.64
C ASN A 306 9.93 8.34 -10.24
N HIS A 307 11.22 8.24 -9.90
CA HIS A 307 11.68 7.72 -8.60
C HIS A 307 11.93 8.80 -7.55
N LEU A 308 11.58 10.06 -7.84
CA LEU A 308 11.68 11.20 -6.93
C LEU A 308 10.31 11.85 -6.78
N ARG A 309 9.51 11.33 -5.87
CA ARG A 309 8.09 11.67 -5.70
C ARG A 309 7.90 12.59 -4.51
N SER A 310 6.70 13.14 -4.38
CA SER A 310 6.32 14.02 -3.28
C SER A 310 4.89 13.76 -2.83
N VAL A 311 4.72 13.52 -1.52
CA VAL A 311 3.42 13.26 -0.91
C VAL A 311 2.52 14.50 -0.97
N LYS A 312 1.25 14.27 -1.27
CA LYS A 312 0.15 15.24 -1.36
C LYS A 312 -1.09 14.70 -0.69
N VAL A 313 -2.03 15.59 -0.39
CA VAL A 313 -3.28 15.25 0.26
C VAL A 313 -4.43 16.05 -0.34
N LYS A 314 -5.56 15.39 -0.59
CA LYS A 314 -6.85 16.03 -0.88
C LYS A 314 -7.94 15.52 0.01
N GLU A 315 -8.94 16.35 0.24
CA GLU A 315 -10.20 15.88 0.79
C GLU A 315 -10.95 15.06 -0.28
N ILE A 316 -11.63 14.01 0.19
CA ILE A 316 -12.59 13.23 -0.58
C ILE A 316 -13.90 13.17 0.20
N PHE A 317 -14.98 12.84 -0.49
CA PHE A 317 -16.31 12.77 0.10
C PHE A 317 -16.98 11.45 -0.29
N TYR A 318 -18.07 11.14 0.41
CA TYR A 318 -18.94 10.04 0.05
C TYR A 318 -20.33 10.58 -0.22
N ASP A 319 -20.93 10.18 -1.34
CA ASP A 319 -22.31 10.51 -1.65
C ASP A 319 -23.29 9.66 -0.81
N ALA A 320 -24.59 9.88 -1.03
CA ALA A 320 -25.66 9.17 -0.31
C ALA A 320 -25.67 7.65 -0.58
N ASP A 321 -25.15 7.21 -1.72
CA ASP A 321 -25.00 5.80 -2.09
C ASP A 321 -23.68 5.20 -1.59
N GLY A 322 -22.85 6.01 -0.92
CA GLY A 322 -21.56 5.61 -0.39
C GLY A 322 -20.45 5.55 -1.44
N LYS A 323 -20.61 6.15 -2.62
CA LYS A 323 -19.52 6.26 -3.61
C LYS A 323 -18.55 7.37 -3.22
N ILE A 324 -17.27 7.13 -3.47
CA ILE A 324 -16.22 8.13 -3.29
C ILE A 324 -16.33 9.17 -4.42
N VAL A 325 -16.37 10.45 -4.05
CA VAL A 325 -16.43 11.59 -4.96
C VAL A 325 -15.39 12.66 -4.58
N SER A 326 -14.94 13.43 -5.57
CA SER A 326 -13.89 14.45 -5.43
C SER A 326 -14.42 15.83 -5.05
N GLU A 327 -15.72 16.06 -5.19
CA GLU A 327 -16.40 17.30 -4.85
C GLU A 327 -17.40 17.06 -3.74
N LYS A 328 -17.59 18.07 -2.89
CA LYS A 328 -18.51 17.97 -1.76
C LYS A 328 -19.94 17.81 -2.30
N PRO A 329 -20.68 16.74 -1.94
CA PRO A 329 -22.08 16.60 -2.30
C PRO A 329 -22.90 17.78 -1.76
N GLU A 330 -23.89 18.21 -2.54
CA GLU A 330 -24.87 19.25 -2.13
C GLU A 330 -25.77 18.77 -0.99
#